data_AF-A0A963RD62-F1
#
_entry.id   AF-A0A963RD62-F1
#
_cell.length_a   1.000
_cell.length_b   1.000
_cell.length_c   1.000
_cell.angle_alpha   90.00
_cell.angle_beta   90.00
_cell.angle_gamma   90.00
#
_symmetry.space_group_name_H-M   'P 1'
#
loop_
_entity.id
_entity.type
_entity.pdbx_description
1 polymer ?
#
loop_
_entity_poly.entity_id
_entity_poly.type
_entity_poly.pdbx_seq_one_letter_code
_entity_poly.pdbx_strand_id
1 'polypeptide(L)' 'GGPFLFDAFCAADIFYAPVVSRFLTYGIPVPGFAGAYMQAVWEHDWMAEWIAEAESEDWVIEQYEQPLAG' A
#
# COMPACT_ATOMS: atom_id res chain seq x y z
N GLY A 1 6.20 7.31 20.67
CA GLY A 1 5.71 6.03 20.13
C GLY A 1 4.35 6.25 19.52
N GLY A 2 4.31 6.91 18.38
CA GLY A 2 3.13 7.10 17.55
C GLY A 2 2.89 5.92 16.61
N PRO A 3 1.83 6.00 15.77
CA PRO A 3 1.46 4.91 14.87
C PRO A 3 2.40 4.76 13.66
N PHE A 4 3.30 5.73 13.43
CA PHE A 4 4.22 5.80 12.29
C PHE A 4 5.68 5.62 12.68
N LEU A 5 6.57 5.43 11.70
CA LEU A 5 7.99 5.10 11.94
C LEU A 5 8.75 6.16 12.75
N PHE A 6 8.37 7.43 12.61
CA PHE A 6 8.98 8.56 13.31
C PHE A 6 7.93 9.40 14.07
N ASP A 7 7.00 8.71 14.72
CA ASP A 7 5.84 9.25 15.46
C ASP A 7 4.79 9.95 14.58
N ALA A 8 5.17 10.96 13.80
CA ALA A 8 4.31 11.61 12.82
C ALA A 8 4.48 10.98 11.43
N PHE A 9 3.42 11.02 10.62
CA PHE A 9 3.47 10.56 9.23
C PHE A 9 4.49 11.38 8.45
N CYS A 10 5.37 10.71 7.71
CA CYS A 10 6.47 11.34 6.99
C CYS A 10 6.86 10.57 5.72
N ALA A 11 7.88 11.08 5.03
CA ALA A 11 8.39 10.49 3.79
C ALA A 11 8.81 9.02 3.93
N ALA A 12 9.23 8.58 5.12
CA ALA A 12 9.57 7.18 5.35
C ALA A 12 8.34 6.26 5.21
N ASP A 13 7.19 6.69 5.72
CA ASP A 13 5.94 5.92 5.65
C ASP A 13 5.43 5.86 4.20
N ILE A 14 5.53 6.98 3.47
CA ILE A 14 5.22 7.06 2.03
C ILE A 14 6.09 6.07 1.23
N PHE A 15 7.40 6.07 1.49
CA PHE A 15 8.33 5.14 0.82
C PHE A 15 7.98 3.67 1.11
N TYR A 16 7.46 3.37 2.31
CA TYR A 16 7.07 2.03 2.71
C TYR A 16 5.64 1.64 2.33
N ALA A 17 4.78 2.55 1.89
CA ALA A 17 3.40 2.25 1.49
C ALA A 17 3.29 1.11 0.44
N PRO A 18 4.16 1.04 -0.60
CA PRO A 18 4.15 -0.10 -1.54
C PRO A 18 4.65 -1.43 -0.93
N VAL A 19 5.36 -1.41 0.20
CA VAL A 19 5.75 -2.62 0.94
C VAL A 19 4.57 -3.09 1.77
N VAL A 20 3.90 -2.16 2.47
CA VAL A 20 2.66 -2.41 3.23
C VAL A 20 1.61 -3.06 2.32
N SER A 21 1.38 -2.50 1.13
CA SER A 21 0.39 -3.04 0.18
C SER A 21 0.67 -4.50 -0.19
N ARG A 22 1.92 -4.87 -0.47
CA ARG A 22 2.31 -6.26 -0.79
C ARG A 22 2.11 -7.22 0.38
N PHE A 23 2.42 -6.79 1.59
CA PHE A 23 2.21 -7.65 2.76
C PHE A 23 0.72 -7.92 2.99
N LEU A 24 -0.14 -6.91 2.76
CA LEU A 24 -1.59 -7.07 2.84
C LEU A 24 -2.13 -7.95 1.71
N THR A 25 -1.77 -7.69 0.46
CA THR A 25 -2.31 -8.43 -0.70
C THR A 25 -1.81 -9.87 -0.77
N TYR A 26 -0.60 -10.15 -0.32
CA TYR A 26 -0.05 -11.52 -0.29
C TYR A 26 -0.35 -12.27 1.01
N GLY A 27 -0.98 -11.62 2.01
CA GLY A 27 -1.34 -12.25 3.28
C GLY A 27 -0.14 -12.69 4.12
N ILE A 28 0.96 -11.93 4.09
CA ILE A 28 2.19 -12.29 4.82
C ILE A 28 1.99 -12.05 6.32
N PRO A 29 2.17 -13.06 7.19
CA PRO A 29 2.00 -12.88 8.63
C PRO A 29 3.11 -12.00 9.21
N VAL A 30 2.72 -11.08 10.10
CA VAL A 30 3.64 -10.13 10.75
C VAL A 30 3.37 -10.05 12.25
N PRO A 31 4.38 -9.70 13.07
CA PRO A 31 4.17 -9.41 14.48
C PRO A 31 3.21 -8.22 14.67
N GLY A 32 2.48 -8.20 15.78
CA GLY A 32 1.37 -7.24 16.00
C GLY A 32 1.75 -5.76 15.89
N PHE A 33 2.97 -5.37 16.28
CA PHE A 33 3.43 -3.99 16.12
C PHE A 33 3.56 -3.58 14.65
N ALA A 34 4.01 -4.49 13.79
CA ALA A 34 4.12 -4.24 12.36
C ALA A 34 2.72 -4.20 11.71
N GLY A 35 1.80 -5.06 12.17
CA GLY A 35 0.40 -5.00 11.74
C GLY A 35 -0.27 -3.67 12.08
N ALA A 36 -0.05 -3.15 13.30
CA ALA A 36 -0.58 -1.85 13.71
C ALA A 36 -0.03 -0.69 12.86
N TYR A 37 1.27 -0.70 12.57
CA TYR A 37 1.88 0.26 11.65
C TYR A 37 1.31 0.17 10.23
N MET A 38 1.22 -1.05 9.69
CA MET A 38 0.66 -1.30 8.35
C MET A 38 -0.78 -0.80 8.24
N GLN A 39 -1.61 -1.04 9.26
CA GLN A 39 -2.98 -0.53 9.31
C GLN A 39 -3.01 1.00 9.33
N ALA A 40 -2.17 1.65 10.14
CA ALA A 40 -2.09 3.11 10.19
C ALA A 40 -1.69 3.74 8.85
N VAL A 41 -0.76 3.12 8.11
CA VAL A 41 -0.41 3.57 6.75
C VAL A 41 -1.56 3.33 5.77
N TRP A 42 -2.22 2.17 5.85
CA TRP A 42 -3.32 1.80 4.96
C TRP A 42 -4.56 2.70 5.11
N GLU A 43 -4.84 3.16 6.33
CA GLU A 43 -5.98 4.03 6.66
C GLU A 43 -5.69 5.53 6.45
N HIS A 44 -4.48 5.91 6.04
CA HIS A 44 -4.13 7.31 5.81
C HIS A 44 -4.83 7.88 4.55
N ASP A 45 -5.35 9.10 4.62
CA ASP A 45 -6.11 9.72 3.51
C ASP A 45 -5.36 9.70 2.18
N TRP A 46 -4.05 10.01 2.19
CA TRP A 46 -3.21 9.96 0.98
C TRP A 46 -3.04 8.55 0.40
N MET A 47 -3.11 7.51 1.23
CA MET A 47 -3.09 6.13 0.74
C MET A 47 -4.41 5.80 0.04
N ALA A 48 -5.55 6.22 0.62
CA ALA A 48 -6.86 6.03 0.01
C ALA A 48 -6.97 6.77 -1.34
N GLU A 49 -6.48 8.01 -1.40
CA GLU A 49 -6.39 8.80 -2.65
C GLU A 49 -5.50 8.09 -3.69
N TRP A 50 -4.31 7.64 -3.30
CA TRP A 50 -3.40 6.95 -4.20
C TRP A 50 -3.97 5.62 -4.74
N ILE A 51 -4.71 4.86 -3.93
CA ILE A 51 -5.42 3.65 -4.38
C ILE A 51 -6.49 4.02 -5.40
N ALA A 52 -7.32 5.02 -5.12
CA ALA A 52 -8.39 5.43 -6.01
C ALA A 52 -7.84 5.92 -7.37
N GLU A 53 -6.74 6.67 -7.36
CA GLU A 53 -6.07 7.10 -8.59
C GLU A 53 -5.51 5.90 -9.38
N ALA A 54 -4.85 4.96 -8.71
CA ALA A 54 -4.32 3.75 -9.34
C ALA A 54 -5.44 2.87 -9.93
N GLU A 55 -6.59 2.75 -9.26
CA GLU A 55 -7.75 2.01 -9.79
C GLU A 55 -8.39 2.71 -11.00
N SER A 56 -8.21 4.02 -11.15
CA SER A 56 -8.70 4.81 -12.28
C SER A 56 -7.71 4.92 -13.44
N GLU A 57 -6.52 4.32 -13.32
CA GLU A 57 -5.47 4.42 -14.32
C GLU A 57 -5.80 3.58 -15.56
N ASP A 58 -6.02 4.24 -16.70
CA ASP A 58 -6.30 3.59 -17.99
C ASP A 58 -5.02 3.12 -18.72
N TRP A 59 -3.84 3.49 -18.23
CA TRP A 59 -2.58 3.12 -18.86
C TRP A 59 -2.24 1.66 -18.57
N VAL A 60 -1.99 0.89 -19.62
CA VAL A 60 -1.69 -0.55 -19.52
C VAL A 60 -0.34 -0.86 -20.14
N ILE A 61 0.37 -1.83 -19.57
CA ILE A 61 1.53 -2.42 -20.23
C ILE A 61 1.06 -3.62 -21.07
N GLU A 62 0.80 -3.38 -22.36
CA GLU A 62 0.21 -4.36 -23.29
C GLU A 62 0.82 -5.77 -23.24
N GLN A 63 2.12 -5.89 -22.97
CA GLN A 63 2.81 -7.18 -22.92
C GLN A 63 2.50 -8.02 -21.66
N TYR A 64 2.02 -7.40 -20.58
CA TYR A 64 1.78 -8.04 -19.28
C TYR A 64 0.30 -8.05 -18.86
N GLU A 65 -0.52 -7.18 -19.46
CA GLU A 65 -1.90 -6.93 -19.04
C GLU A 65 -2.93 -7.32 -20.11
N GLN A 66 -2.57 -8.24 -21.01
CA GLN A 66 -3.55 -8.79 -21.95
C GLN A 66 -4.63 -9.58 -21.19
N PRO A 67 -5.91 -9.41 -21.56
CA PRO A 67 -6.95 -10.31 -21.08
C PRO A 67 -6.54 -11.76 -21.38
N LEU A 68 -6.71 -12.67 -20.40
CA LEU A 68 -6.50 -14.09 -20.63
C LEU A 68 -7.30 -14.48 -21.89
N ALA A 69 -6.61 -14.95 -22.93
CA ALA A 69 -7.27 -15.51 -24.09
C ALA A 69 -8.17 -16.66 -23.60
N GLY A 70 -9.48 -16.49 -23.81
CA GLY A 70 -10.48 -17.50 -23.47
C GLY A 70 -10.37 -18.77 -24.30
#